data_AF-A0A2G1X905-F1
#
_entry.id   AF-A0A2G1X905-F1
#
_cell.length_a   1.000
_cell.length_b   1.000
_cell.length_c   1.000
_cell.angle_alpha   90.00
_cell.angle_beta   90.00
_cell.angle_gamma   90.00
#
_symmetry.space_group_name_H-M   'P 1'
#
loop_
_entity.id
_entity.type
_entity.pdbx_description
1 polymer ?
#
loop_
_entity_poly.entity_id
_entity_poly.type
_entity_poly.pdbx_seq_one_letter_code
_entity_poly.pdbx_strand_id
1 'polypeptide(L)' 'MSQGRGLLTEAEREAIAGETSDSYRYKTRSFFRDRLDEVANDVDVLEEHDPELLEELREVVCDDSG' A
#
# COMPACT_ATOMS: atom_id res chain seq x y z
N MET A 1 6.58 20.85 4.14
CA MET A 1 5.95 19.91 3.20
C MET A 1 5.97 18.55 3.88
N SER A 2 4.85 18.05 4.41
CA SER A 2 4.82 16.63 4.79
C SER A 2 4.92 15.85 3.50
N GLN A 3 5.95 15.02 3.33
CA GLN A 3 5.93 14.04 2.25
C GLN A 3 4.66 13.19 2.45
N GLY A 4 3.78 13.15 1.45
CA GLY A 4 2.61 12.28 1.48
C GLY A 4 3.06 10.83 1.70
N ARG A 5 2.30 10.07 2.49
CA ARG A 5 2.59 8.64 2.76
C ARG A 5 1.70 7.78 1.88
N GLY A 6 2.27 6.78 1.23
CA GLY A 6 1.51 5.67 0.63
C GLY A 6 1.12 4.60 1.67
N LEU A 7 1.00 3.35 1.22
CA LEU A 7 0.66 2.21 2.09
C LEU A 7 1.71 1.91 3.17
N LEU A 8 2.97 2.19 2.87
CA LEU A 8 4.11 1.95 3.74
C LEU A 8 4.77 3.26 4.17
N THR A 9 5.18 3.31 5.43
CA THR A 9 6.15 4.30 5.92
C THR A 9 7.55 4.04 5.35
N GLU A 10 8.50 4.94 5.59
CA GLU A 10 9.92 4.73 5.26
C GLU A 10 10.50 3.52 6.02
N ALA A 11 10.35 3.48 7.35
CA ALA A 11 10.83 2.38 8.17
C ALA A 11 10.21 1.01 7.80
N GLU A 12 8.95 0.99 7.35
CA GLU A 12 8.33 -0.26 6.89
C GLU A 12 8.88 -0.72 5.55
N ARG A 13 9.31 0.21 4.67
CA ARG A 13 10.01 -0.12 3.43
C ARG A 13 11.38 -0.73 3.74
N GLU A 14 12.16 -0.12 4.63
CA GLU A 14 13.43 -0.66 5.13
C GLU A 14 13.23 -2.06 5.75
N ALA A 15 12.14 -2.23 6.52
CA ALA A 15 11.81 -3.51 7.12
C ALA A 15 11.54 -4.61 6.09
N ILE A 16 10.78 -4.30 5.03
CA ILE A 16 10.51 -5.25 3.94
C ILE A 16 11.79 -5.58 3.16
N ALA A 17 12.65 -4.57 2.95
CA ALA A 17 13.96 -4.70 2.31
C ALA A 17 14.96 -5.56 3.12
N GLY A 18 14.65 -5.87 4.39
CA GLY A 18 15.50 -6.70 5.24
C GLY A 18 16.62 -5.92 5.94
N GLU A 19 16.51 -4.59 5.98
CA GLU A 19 17.47 -3.70 6.63
C GLU A 19 17.25 -3.58 8.14
N THR A 20 16.25 -4.30 8.66
CA THR A 20 15.85 -4.33 10.07
C THR A 20 15.78 -5.78 10.59
N SER A 21 15.45 -5.97 11.87
CA SER A 21 15.29 -7.31 12.45
C SER A 21 14.18 -8.14 11.79
N ASP A 22 14.37 -9.46 11.72
CA ASP A 22 13.37 -10.41 11.19
C ASP A 22 12.02 -10.33 11.92
N SER A 23 12.04 -10.11 13.23
CA SER A 23 10.82 -9.93 14.04
C SER A 23 10.03 -8.70 13.59
N TYR A 24 10.72 -7.57 13.38
CA TYR A 24 10.09 -6.36 12.88
C TYR A 24 9.57 -6.54 11.45
N ARG A 25 10.38 -7.14 10.56
CA ARG A 25 9.95 -7.49 9.19
C ARG A 25 8.72 -8.38 9.18
N TYR A 26 8.65 -9.40 10.03
CA TYR A 26 7.47 -10.26 10.17
C TYR A 26 6.24 -9.46 10.60
N LYS A 27 6.38 -8.60 11.61
CA LYS A 27 5.30 -7.74 12.09
C LYS A 27 4.81 -6.77 11.03
N THR A 28 5.73 -6.13 10.29
CA THR A 28 5.40 -5.24 9.16
C THR A 28 4.60 -5.96 8.08
N ARG A 29 4.96 -7.20 7.75
CA ARG A 29 4.18 -8.03 6.80
C ARG A 29 2.78 -8.33 7.31
N SER A 30 2.59 -8.53 8.61
CA SER A 30 1.26 -8.71 9.20
C SER A 30 0.42 -7.44 9.03
N PHE A 31 0.96 -6.28 9.44
CA PHE A 31 0.25 -5.01 9.30
C PHE A 31 -0.04 -4.62 7.86
N PHE A 32 0.84 -4.98 6.93
CA PHE A 32 0.59 -4.74 5.51
C PHE A 32 -0.63 -5.51 5.01
N ARG A 33 -0.85 -6.75 5.48
CA ARG A 33 -2.04 -7.53 5.11
C ARG A 33 -3.31 -6.88 5.63
N ASP A 34 -3.31 -6.44 6.89
CA ASP A 34 -4.47 -5.73 7.47
C ASP A 34 -4.79 -4.45 6.68
N ARG A 35 -3.78 -3.76 6.14
CA ARG A 35 -3.99 -2.59 5.26
C ARG A 35 -4.57 -2.96 3.90
N LEU A 36 -4.31 -4.15 3.37
CA LEU A 36 -4.90 -4.56 2.09
C LEU A 36 -6.41 -4.69 2.20
N ASP A 37 -6.92 -5.11 3.35
CA ASP A 37 -8.36 -5.16 3.60
C ASP A 37 -8.97 -3.75 3.61
N GLU A 38 -8.29 -2.77 4.20
CA GLU A 38 -8.73 -1.36 4.15
C GLU A 38 -8.66 -0.78 2.74
N VAL A 39 -7.61 -1.10 1.97
CA VAL A 39 -7.51 -0.68 0.56
C VAL A 39 -8.65 -1.28 -0.27
N ALA A 40 -9.09 -2.50 0.03
CA ALA A 40 -10.26 -3.08 -0.64
C ALA A 40 -11.53 -2.25 -0.39
N ASN A 41 -11.75 -1.83 0.86
CA ASN A 41 -12.86 -0.92 1.18
C ASN A 41 -12.73 0.42 0.45
N ASP A 42 -11.52 1.00 0.38
CA ASP A 42 -11.27 2.23 -0.36
C ASP A 42 -11.59 2.05 -1.85
N VAL A 43 -11.22 0.91 -2.44
CA VAL A 43 -11.54 0.56 -3.84
C VAL A 43 -13.05 0.52 -4.07
N ASP A 44 -13.83 -0.07 -3.16
CA ASP A 44 -15.30 -0.11 -3.28
C ASP A 44 -15.90 1.31 -3.28
N VAL A 45 -15.40 2.20 -2.42
CA VAL A 45 -15.82 3.61 -2.34
C VAL A 45 -15.47 4.36 -3.63
N LEU A 46 -14.26 4.15 -4.16
CA LEU A 46 -13.84 4.78 -5.41
C LEU A 46 -14.63 4.25 -6.61
N GLU A 47 -14.94 2.95 -6.66
CA GLU A 47 -15.77 2.37 -7.72
C GLU A 47 -17.17 2.98 -7.74
N GLU A 48 -17.76 3.26 -6.56
CA GLU A 48 -19.08 3.86 -6.47
C GLU A 48 -19.09 5.36 -6.78
N HIS A 49 -18.07 6.10 -6.35
CA HIS A 49 -18.13 7.56 -6.29
C HIS A 49 -17.14 8.28 -7.21
N ASP A 50 -16.00 7.68 -7.52
CA ASP A 50 -14.95 8.31 -8.34
C ASP A 50 -14.16 7.27 -9.17
N PRO A 51 -14.75 6.75 -10.26
CA PRO A 51 -14.12 5.73 -11.08
C PRO A 51 -12.84 6.20 -11.78
N GLU A 52 -12.68 7.51 -12.02
CA GLU A 52 -11.48 8.10 -12.61
C GLU A 52 -10.29 7.94 -11.66
N LEU A 53 -10.48 8.26 -10.38
CA LEU A 53 -9.44 8.07 -9.36
C LEU A 53 -9.10 6.59 -9.13
N LEU A 54 -10.08 5.69 -9.27
CA LEU A 54 -9.83 4.25 -9.26
C LEU A 54 -8.97 3.80 -10.45
N GLU A 55 -9.18 4.37 -11.63
CA GLU A 55 -8.36 4.11 -12.82
C GLU A 55 -6.92 4.56 -12.58
N GLU A 56 -6.71 5.78 -12.06
CA GLU A 56 -5.37 6.27 -11.67
C GLU A 56 -4.67 5.33 -10.66
N LEU A 57 -5.40 4.84 -9.65
CA LEU A 57 -4.86 3.88 -8.68
C LEU A 57 -4.46 2.57 -9.36
N ARG A 58 -5.31 2.05 -10.26
CA ARG A 58 -5.04 0.82 -11.01
C ARG A 58 -3.83 0.99 -11.93
N GLU A 59 -3.66 2.13 -12.58
CA GLU A 59 -2.47 2.41 -13.38
C GLU A 59 -1.20 2.30 -12.53
N VAL A 60 -1.16 2.90 -11.35
CA VAL A 60 0.03 2.85 -10.47
C VAL A 60 0.33 1.44 -9.94
N VAL A 61 -0.71 0.64 -9.66
CA VAL A 61 -0.56 -0.69 -9.05
C VAL A 61 -0.33 -1.79 -10.09
N CYS A 62 -1.00 -1.69 -11.23
CA CYS A 62 -1.05 -2.70 -12.28
C CYS A 62 -0.14 -2.38 -13.47
N ASP A 63 0.63 -1.29 -13.44
CA ASP A 63 1.46 -0.86 -14.57
C ASP A 63 2.29 -2.03 -15.14
N ASP A 64 2.13 -2.22 -16.45
CA ASP A 64 2.32 -3.44 -17.26
C ASP A 64 3.82 -3.74 -17.47
N SER A 65 4.54 -3.99 -16.37
CA SER A 65 5.88 -4.57 -16.40
C SER A 65 5.78 -6.09 -16.39
N GLY A 66 5.41 -6.65 -17.55
CA GLY A 66 5.74 -8.04 -17.90
C GLY A 66 7.25 -8.30 -17.93
#